data_AF-A0AAW4KZL1-F1
#
_entry.id   AF-A0AAW4KZL1-F1
#
_cell.length_a   1.000
_cell.length_b   1.000
_cell.length_c   1.000
_cell.angle_alpha   90.00
_cell.angle_beta   90.00
_cell.angle_gamma   90.00
#
_symmetry.space_group_name_H-M   'P 1'
#
loop_
_entity.id
_entity.type
_entity.pdbx_description
1 polymer ?
#
loop_
_entity_poly.entity_id
_entity_poly.type
_entity_poly.pdbx_seq_one_letter_code
_entity_poly.pdbx_strand_id
1 'polypeptide(L)'
;MSKARSIAEHVIVAALISIVLIWGNTLYRQWSQYGIGEDAMAKGDAIAAISAYEASIHMYTPLSPLVERAAERLWQLGQQLEQKGDAPKALVAYRALRSSFYAVSSLNTPGTDWIARCDTRIALLVNTQPTR
;
A
#
# COMPACT_ATOMS: atom_id res chain seq x y z
N MET A 1 36.60 -24.01 -20.93
CA MET A 1 35.14 -23.78 -20.79
C MET A 1 34.57 -24.14 -19.41
N SER A 2 35.17 -25.06 -18.63
CA SER A 2 34.67 -25.47 -17.29
C SER A 2 34.71 -24.37 -16.21
N LYS A 3 35.79 -23.58 -16.15
CA LYS A 3 35.94 -22.49 -15.16
C LYS A 3 34.89 -21.38 -15.35
N ALA A 4 34.63 -20.98 -16.59
CA ALA A 4 33.64 -19.95 -16.90
C ALA A 4 32.21 -20.39 -16.50
N ARG A 5 31.88 -21.67 -16.74
CA ARG A 5 30.60 -22.25 -16.32
C ARG A 5 30.45 -22.25 -14.79
N SER A 6 31.48 -22.67 -14.05
CA SER A 6 31.45 -22.65 -12.59
C SER A 6 31.31 -21.23 -12.04
N ILE A 7 32.02 -20.23 -12.60
CA ILE A 7 31.86 -18.83 -12.18
C ILE A 7 30.42 -18.35 -12.41
N ALA A 8 29.85 -18.64 -13.57
CA ALA A 8 28.46 -18.27 -13.88
C ALA A 8 27.47 -18.90 -12.89
N GLU A 9 27.65 -20.17 -12.51
CA GLU A 9 26.83 -20.85 -11.51
C GLU A 9 26.90 -20.15 -10.14
N HIS A 10 28.09 -19.79 -9.66
CA HIS A 10 28.23 -19.05 -8.38
C HIS A 10 27.60 -17.67 -8.43
N VAL A 11 27.72 -16.95 -9.56
CA VAL A 11 27.09 -15.63 -9.73
C VAL A 11 25.56 -15.75 -9.69
N ILE A 12 24.99 -16.75 -10.37
CA ILE A 12 23.54 -16.99 -10.36
C ILE A 12 23.06 -17.30 -8.94
N VAL A 13 23.76 -18.16 -8.20
CA VAL A 13 23.42 -18.49 -6.82
C VAL A 13 23.49 -17.24 -5.93
N ALA A 14 24.55 -16.45 -6.04
CA ALA A 14 24.69 -15.21 -5.28
C ALA A 14 23.58 -14.19 -5.61
N ALA A 15 23.21 -14.07 -6.89
CA ALA A 15 22.12 -13.21 -7.33
C ALA A 15 20.76 -13.67 -6.76
N LEU A 16 20.47 -14.97 -6.79
CA LEU A 16 19.25 -15.54 -6.22
C LEU A 16 19.17 -15.32 -4.71
N ILE A 17 20.26 -15.56 -3.98
CA ILE A 17 20.33 -15.28 -2.54
C ILE A 17 20.06 -13.80 -2.28
N SER A 18 20.66 -12.90 -3.05
CA SER A 18 20.46 -11.46 -2.91
C SER A 18 19.00 -11.06 -3.14
N ILE A 19 18.35 -11.63 -4.17
CA ILE A 19 16.92 -11.41 -4.44
C ILE A 19 16.07 -11.88 -3.26
N VAL A 20 16.33 -13.07 -2.72
CA VAL A 20 15.59 -13.60 -1.57
C VAL A 20 15.76 -12.72 -0.33
N LEU A 21 16.98 -12.25 -0.05
CA LEU A 21 17.25 -11.38 1.09
C LEU A 21 16.55 -10.01 0.95
N ILE A 22 16.57 -9.41 -0.24
CA ILE A 22 15.87 -8.16 -0.52
C ILE A 22 14.36 -8.37 -0.38
N TRP A 23 13.82 -9.43 -0.96
CA TRP A 23 12.40 -9.76 -0.91
C TRP A 23 11.92 -9.98 0.54
N GLY A 24 12.67 -10.77 1.32
CA GLY A 24 12.37 -11.04 2.72
C GLY A 24 12.43 -9.78 3.60
N ASN A 25 13.43 -8.92 3.41
CA ASN A 25 13.52 -7.65 4.15
C ASN A 25 12.36 -6.69 3.78
N THR A 26 11.98 -6.60 2.51
CA THR A 26 10.85 -5.77 2.09
C THR A 26 9.54 -6.29 2.67
N LEU A 27 9.32 -7.61 2.66
CA LEU A 27 8.16 -8.24 3.27
C LEU A 27 8.10 -7.97 4.78
N TYR A 28 9.22 -8.11 5.50
CA TYR A 28 9.29 -7.82 6.92
C TYR A 28 8.92 -6.36 7.23
N ARG A 29 9.47 -5.41 6.45
CA ARG A 29 9.14 -3.99 6.61
C ARG A 29 7.67 -3.71 6.30
N GLN A 30 7.09 -4.37 5.30
CA GLN A 30 5.67 -4.27 4.97
C GLN A 30 4.81 -4.69 6.16
N TRP A 31 5.11 -5.84 6.77
CA TRP A 31 4.44 -6.32 7.97
C TRP A 31 4.55 -5.34 9.13
N SER A 32 5.73 -4.77 9.35
CA SER A 32 5.94 -3.76 10.39
C SER A 32 5.08 -2.51 10.16
N GLN A 33 5.02 -1.98 8.93
CA GLN A 33 4.19 -0.82 8.61
C GLN A 33 2.70 -1.11 8.76
N TYR A 34 2.25 -2.29 8.32
CA TYR A 34 0.87 -2.72 8.54
C TYR A 34 0.53 -2.76 10.03
N GLY A 35 1.41 -3.33 10.86
CA GLY A 35 1.22 -3.37 12.32
C GLY A 35 1.14 -1.98 12.95
N ILE A 36 1.98 -1.04 12.52
CA ILE A 36 1.90 0.37 12.96
C ILE A 36 0.53 0.98 12.59
N GLY A 37 -0.01 0.65 11.41
CA GLY A 37 -1.34 1.07 10.99
C GLY A 37 -2.45 0.53 11.89
N GLU A 38 -2.41 -0.77 12.21
CA GLU A 38 -3.37 -1.39 13.14
C GLU A 38 -3.28 -0.75 14.54
N ASP A 39 -2.08 -0.49 15.04
CA ASP A 39 -1.88 0.16 16.35
C ASP A 39 -2.39 1.60 16.36
N ALA A 40 -2.19 2.35 15.27
CA ALA A 40 -2.71 3.71 15.12
C ALA A 40 -4.24 3.72 15.03
N MET A 41 -4.82 2.76 14.30
CA MET A 41 -6.27 2.56 14.24
C MET A 41 -6.86 2.27 15.62
N ALA A 42 -6.23 1.40 16.41
CA ALA A 42 -6.66 1.08 17.77
C ALA A 42 -6.65 2.30 18.70
N LYS A 43 -5.72 3.24 18.47
CA LYS A 43 -5.61 4.52 19.21
C LYS A 43 -6.54 5.61 18.68
N GLY A 44 -7.23 5.38 17.55
CA GLY A 44 -8.08 6.37 16.89
C GLY A 44 -7.30 7.44 16.12
N ASP A 45 -5.99 7.26 15.92
CA ASP A 45 -5.18 8.18 15.13
C ASP A 45 -5.30 7.85 13.63
N ALA A 46 -6.32 8.43 13.01
CA ALA A 46 -6.63 8.20 11.61
C ALA A 46 -5.49 8.62 10.66
N ILE A 47 -4.76 9.69 10.96
CA ILE A 47 -3.71 10.18 10.06
C ILE A 47 -2.49 9.25 10.12
N ALA A 48 -2.06 8.87 11.33
CA ALA A 48 -0.98 7.90 11.48
C ALA A 48 -1.33 6.55 10.85
N ALA A 49 -2.58 6.09 10.99
CA ALA A 49 -3.06 4.88 10.34
C ALA A 49 -2.98 4.97 8.81
N ILE A 50 -3.45 6.08 8.22
CA ILE A 50 -3.39 6.29 6.76
C ILE A 50 -1.96 6.18 6.25
N SER A 51 -1.03 6.92 6.87
CA SER A 51 0.37 6.93 6.44
C SER A 51 1.04 5.55 6.56
N ALA A 52 0.72 4.79 7.61
CA ALA A 52 1.29 3.47 7.83
C ALA A 52 0.76 2.42 6.83
N TYR A 53 -0.54 2.44 6.51
CA TYR A 53 -1.11 1.56 5.49
C TYR A 53 -0.63 1.91 4.08
N GLU A 54 -0.51 3.20 3.74
CA GLU A 54 0.10 3.66 2.49
C GLU A 54 1.54 3.14 2.36
N ALA A 55 2.35 3.26 3.42
CA ALA A 55 3.70 2.71 3.43
C ALA A 55 3.72 1.18 3.24
N SER A 56 2.76 0.46 3.80
CA SER A 56 2.59 -0.99 3.58
C SER A 56 2.26 -1.31 2.12
N ILE A 57 1.42 -0.53 1.44
CA ILE A 57 1.12 -0.73 0.02
C ILE A 57 2.34 -0.40 -0.84
N HIS A 58 3.05 0.69 -0.54
CA HIS A 58 4.27 1.09 -1.25
C HIS A 58 5.38 0.03 -1.18
N MET A 59 5.42 -0.76 -0.12
CA MET A 59 6.27 -1.95 -0.02
C MET A 59 5.66 -3.13 -0.81
N TYR A 60 5.28 -2.87 -2.06
CA TYR A 60 4.62 -3.83 -2.91
C TYR A 60 5.50 -5.07 -3.08
N THR A 61 4.98 -6.18 -2.58
CA THR A 61 5.67 -7.44 -2.53
C THR A 61 4.76 -8.46 -3.18
N PRO A 62 5.12 -9.01 -4.37
CA PRO A 62 4.28 -10.00 -5.04
C PRO A 62 3.90 -11.14 -4.09
N LEU A 63 2.65 -11.60 -4.20
CA LEU A 63 2.05 -12.65 -3.35
C LEU A 63 1.85 -12.29 -1.87
N SER A 64 2.20 -11.08 -1.44
CA SER A 64 1.88 -10.62 -0.08
C SER A 64 0.39 -10.30 0.06
N PRO A 65 -0.31 -10.84 1.06
CA PRO A 65 -1.70 -10.49 1.33
C PRO A 65 -1.85 -9.09 1.94
N LEU A 66 -0.76 -8.47 2.40
CA LEU A 66 -0.82 -7.21 3.14
C LEU A 66 -1.15 -6.00 2.26
N VAL A 67 -0.85 -6.05 0.96
CA VAL A 67 -1.24 -4.98 0.04
C VAL A 67 -2.76 -4.84 0.03
N GLU A 68 -3.46 -5.96 -0.18
CA GLU A 68 -4.92 -5.98 -0.22
C GLU A 68 -5.53 -5.65 1.13
N ARG A 69 -5.00 -6.21 2.22
CA ARG A 69 -5.48 -5.89 3.58
C ARG A 69 -5.28 -4.42 3.94
N ALA A 70 -4.15 -3.82 3.59
CA ALA A 70 -3.91 -2.39 3.82
C ALA A 70 -4.89 -1.53 3.00
N ALA A 71 -5.17 -1.92 1.76
CA ALA A 71 -6.15 -1.27 0.91
C ALA A 71 -7.57 -1.33 1.51
N GLU A 72 -7.99 -2.50 1.99
CA GLU A 72 -9.26 -2.68 2.69
C GLU A 72 -9.34 -1.80 3.95
N ARG A 73 -8.25 -1.72 4.74
CA ARG A 73 -8.20 -0.88 5.95
C ARG A 73 -8.32 0.61 5.62
N LEU A 74 -7.60 1.10 4.62
CA LEU A 74 -7.71 2.49 4.16
C LEU A 74 -9.13 2.81 3.67
N TRP A 75 -9.74 1.89 2.93
CA TRP A 75 -11.11 2.02 2.45
C TRP A 75 -12.11 2.08 3.62
N GLN A 76 -12.03 1.15 4.57
CA GLN A 76 -12.87 1.12 5.77
C GLN A 76 -12.70 2.40 6.60
N LEU A 77 -11.47 2.89 6.77
CA LEU A 77 -11.20 4.12 7.49
C LEU A 77 -11.83 5.33 6.79
N GLY A 78 -11.74 5.41 5.46
CA GLY A 78 -12.45 6.42 4.66
C GLY A 78 -13.96 6.38 4.93
N GLN A 79 -14.59 5.21 4.87
CA GLN A 79 -16.02 5.06 5.13
C GLN A 79 -16.41 5.47 6.56
N GLN A 80 -15.61 5.09 7.56
CA GLN A 80 -15.84 5.46 8.95
C GLN A 80 -15.76 6.97 9.16
N LEU A 81 -14.81 7.65 8.50
CA LEU A 81 -14.66 9.09 8.58
C LEU A 81 -15.85 9.81 7.90
N GLU A 82 -16.35 9.29 6.78
CA GLU A 82 -17.57 9.79 6.16
C GLU A 82 -18.79 9.65 7.07
N GLN A 83 -18.96 8.49 7.71
CA GLN A 83 -20.06 8.25 8.66
C GLN A 83 -20.00 9.19 9.88
N LYS A 84 -18.80 9.59 10.29
CA LYS A 84 -18.57 10.57 11.36
C LYS A 84 -18.74 12.03 10.90
N GLY A 85 -19.00 12.27 9.62
CA GLY A 85 -19.11 13.60 9.04
C GLY A 85 -17.77 14.30 8.77
N ASP A 86 -16.64 13.61 8.95
CA ASP A 86 -15.30 14.17 8.69
C ASP A 86 -14.88 13.93 7.22
N ALA A 87 -15.63 14.56 6.31
CA ALA A 87 -15.41 14.47 4.87
C ALA A 87 -13.97 14.86 4.43
N PRO A 88 -13.32 15.89 5.02
CA PRO A 88 -11.92 16.20 4.70
C PRO A 88 -10.96 15.05 5.00
N LYS A 89 -11.05 14.41 6.18
CA LYS A 89 -10.19 13.25 6.48
C LYS A 89 -10.54 12.02 5.65
N ALA A 90 -11.82 11.80 5.34
CA ALA A 90 -12.22 10.73 4.44
C ALA A 90 -11.57 10.88 3.05
N LEU A 91 -11.53 12.11 2.51
CA LEU A 91 -10.84 12.42 1.26
C LEU A 91 -9.33 12.10 1.33
N VAL A 92 -8.69 12.35 2.47
CA VAL A 92 -7.27 11.99 2.66
C VAL A 92 -7.10 10.47 2.54
N ALA A 93 -7.94 9.68 3.22
CA ALA A 93 -7.86 8.21 3.16
C ALA A 93 -8.03 7.66 1.73
N TYR A 94 -9.06 8.12 0.99
CA TYR A 94 -9.28 7.65 -0.38
C TYR A 94 -8.20 8.11 -1.36
N ARG A 95 -7.69 9.33 -1.19
CA ARG A 95 -6.58 9.83 -2.03
C ARG A 95 -5.30 9.03 -1.76
N ALA A 96 -4.98 8.76 -0.50
CA ALA A 96 -3.83 7.94 -0.11
C ALA A 96 -3.94 6.52 -0.69
N LEU A 97 -5.12 5.89 -0.59
CA LEU A 97 -5.35 4.57 -1.18
C LEU A 97 -5.12 4.58 -2.70
N ARG A 98 -5.71 5.55 -3.40
CA ARG A 98 -5.55 5.69 -4.85
C ARG A 98 -4.11 5.98 -5.25
N SER A 99 -3.45 6.93 -4.59
CA SER A 99 -2.06 7.30 -4.88
C SER A 99 -1.11 6.15 -4.61
N SER A 100 -1.37 5.34 -3.57
CA SER A 100 -0.54 4.19 -3.24
C SER A 100 -0.45 3.20 -4.40
N PHE A 101 -1.57 2.90 -5.05
CA PHE A 101 -1.60 2.00 -6.20
C PHE A 101 -0.99 2.62 -7.47
N TYR A 102 -1.13 3.93 -7.67
CA TYR A 102 -0.39 4.61 -8.75
C TYR A 102 1.12 4.58 -8.49
N ALA A 103 1.57 4.76 -7.25
CA ALA A 103 2.99 4.79 -6.90
C ALA A 103 3.69 3.44 -7.13
N VAL A 104 2.98 2.32 -6.98
CA VAL A 104 3.52 0.97 -7.22
C VAL A 104 3.18 0.42 -8.61
N SER A 105 2.56 1.22 -9.47
CA SER A 105 2.28 0.84 -10.85
C SER A 105 3.57 0.76 -11.66
N SER A 106 3.67 -0.25 -12.52
CA SER A 106 4.80 -0.41 -13.44
C SER A 106 4.28 -0.85 -14.81
N LEU A 107 4.65 -2.04 -15.29
CA LEU A 107 4.12 -2.62 -16.52
C LEU A 107 2.64 -3.00 -16.40
N ASN A 108 2.21 -3.34 -15.18
CA ASN A 108 0.80 -3.53 -14.81
C ASN A 108 0.45 -2.57 -13.67
N THR A 109 -0.82 -2.16 -13.61
CA THR A 109 -1.36 -1.37 -12.51
C THR A 109 -2.07 -2.29 -11.54
N PRO A 110 -1.49 -2.63 -10.37
CA PRO A 110 -2.21 -3.36 -9.34
C PRO A 110 -3.34 -2.50 -8.75
N GLY A 111 -4.38 -3.13 -8.21
CA GLY A 111 -5.44 -2.44 -7.48
C GLY A 111 -6.34 -1.53 -8.32
N THR A 112 -6.53 -1.82 -9.62
CA THR A 112 -7.43 -1.05 -10.50
C THR A 112 -8.84 -0.91 -9.93
N ASP A 113 -9.34 -1.94 -9.26
CA ASP A 113 -10.66 -1.92 -8.61
C ASP A 113 -10.70 -0.92 -7.45
N TRP A 114 -9.62 -0.84 -6.66
CA TRP A 114 -9.48 0.17 -5.61
C TRP A 114 -9.40 1.58 -6.17
N ILE A 115 -8.64 1.78 -7.25
CA ILE A 115 -8.54 3.07 -7.94
C ILE A 115 -9.93 3.54 -8.39
N ALA A 116 -10.69 2.68 -9.09
CA ALA A 116 -12.02 3.02 -9.60
C ALA A 116 -13.02 3.36 -8.47
N ARG A 117 -12.99 2.58 -7.37
CA ARG A 117 -13.79 2.85 -6.16
C ARG A 117 -13.42 4.21 -5.55
N CYS A 118 -12.12 4.50 -5.40
CA CYS A 118 -11.65 5.76 -4.84
C CYS A 118 -12.01 6.95 -5.72
N ASP A 119 -11.86 6.85 -7.03
CA ASP A 119 -12.24 7.92 -7.97
C ASP A 119 -13.72 8.28 -7.84
N THR A 120 -14.58 7.26 -7.75
CA THR A 120 -16.02 7.44 -7.53
C THR A 120 -16.28 8.18 -6.21
N ARG A 121 -15.69 7.74 -5.10
CA ARG A 121 -15.91 8.37 -3.78
C ARG A 121 -15.34 9.78 -3.69
N ILE A 122 -14.14 10.00 -4.22
CA ILE A 122 -13.50 11.33 -4.23
C ILE A 122 -14.35 12.32 -5.01
N ALA A 123 -14.86 11.94 -6.19
CA ALA A 123 -15.71 12.80 -6.99
C ALA A 123 -16.99 13.20 -6.25
N LEU A 124 -17.64 12.24 -5.58
CA LEU A 124 -18.83 12.51 -4.75
C LEU A 124 -18.50 13.50 -3.63
N LEU A 125 -17.44 13.22 -2.85
CA LEU A 125 -17.08 14.04 -1.70
C LEU A 125 -16.67 15.47 -2.08
N VAL A 126 -15.89 15.63 -3.15
CA VAL A 126 -15.48 16.95 -3.66
C VAL A 126 -16.69 17.78 -4.09
N ASN A 127 -17.66 17.16 -4.78
CA ASN A 127 -18.86 17.87 -5.25
C ASN A 127 -19.84 18.23 -4.12
N THR A 128 -19.81 17.51 -2.99
CA THR A 128 -20.66 17.77 -1.83
C THR A 128 -20.07 18.75 -0.82
N GLN A 129 -18.78 19.08 -0.91
CA GLN A 129 -18.16 20.05 -0.02
C GLN A 129 -18.46 21.48 -0.49
N PRO A 130 -18.98 22.36 0.37
CA PRO A 130 -19.10 23.77 0.01
C PRO A 130 -17.68 24.30 -0.22
N THR A 131 -17.44 24.89 -1.40
CA THR A 131 -16.23 25.65 -1.68
C THR A 131 -16.07 26.70 -0.59
N ARG A 132 -15.04 26.53 0.26
CA ARG A 132 -14.66 27.52 1.27
C ARG A 132 -14.12 28.78 0.62
#